data_AF-A0A6L5Q363-F1
#
_entry.id   AF-A0A6L5Q363-F1
#
_cell.length_a   1.000
_cell.length_b   1.000
_cell.length_c   1.000
_cell.angle_alpha   90.00
_cell.angle_beta   90.00
_cell.angle_gamma   90.00
#
_symmetry.space_group_name_H-M   'P 1'
#
loop_
_entity.id
_entity.type
_entity.pdbx_description
1 polymer ?
#
loop_
_entity_poly.entity_id
_entity_poly.type
_entity_poly.pdbx_seq_one_letter_code
_entity_poly.pdbx_strand_id
1 'polypeptide(L)' 'MFQVPVRRGSMKEMLIAVRDLEKRGYDYVTQIKTVYKSGKFYEQSGRSFQGKHEFRTIGYVDNVSYECWMKKVN' A
#
# COMPACT_ATOMS: atom_id res chain seq x y z
N MET A 1 -12.22 -2.50 -25.02
CA MET A 1 -12.47 -1.63 -23.84
C MET A 1 -11.26 -1.70 -22.94
N PHE A 2 -10.52 -0.59 -22.77
CA PHE A 2 -9.27 -0.59 -22.01
C PHE A 2 -9.56 -0.47 -20.51
N GLN A 3 -9.09 -1.43 -19.72
CA GLN A 3 -9.13 -1.39 -18.26
C GLN A 3 -7.73 -1.10 -17.72
N VAL A 4 -7.63 -0.24 -16.71
CA VAL A 4 -6.38 0.17 -16.07
C VAL A 4 -6.38 -0.35 -14.63
N PRO A 5 -5.36 -1.14 -14.23
CA PRO A 5 -5.18 -1.52 -12.84
C PRO A 5 -4.56 -0.37 -12.05
N VAL A 6 -5.18 0.00 -10.93
CA VAL A 6 -4.66 1.00 -9.99
C VAL A 6 -4.21 0.26 -8.74
N ARG A 7 -2.93 0.38 -8.38
CA ARG A 7 -2.32 -0.25 -7.19
C ARG A 7 -1.51 0.76 -6.40
N ARG A 8 -1.74 0.86 -5.08
CA ARG A 8 -1.00 1.78 -4.19
C ARG A 8 -0.71 1.17 -2.83
N GLY A 9 0.36 1.63 -2.18
CA GLY A 9 0.77 1.17 -0.86
C GLY A 9 -0.06 1.78 0.27
N SER A 10 -0.67 2.94 0.04
CA SER A 10 -1.54 3.60 1.02
C SER A 10 -2.91 3.94 0.44
N MET A 11 -3.93 3.98 1.31
CA MET A 11 -5.29 4.39 0.93
C MET A 11 -5.31 5.83 0.41
N LYS A 12 -4.47 6.71 0.98
CA LYS A 12 -4.35 8.10 0.56
C LYS A 12 -3.89 8.23 -0.89
N GLU A 13 -2.82 7.53 -1.26
CA GLU A 13 -2.32 7.51 -2.65
C GLU A 13 -3.32 6.87 -3.59
N MET A 14 -4.02 5.83 -3.14
CA MET A 14 -5.07 5.16 -3.92
C MET A 14 -6.18 6.15 -4.30
N LEU A 15 -6.71 6.88 -3.31
CA LEU A 15 -7.78 7.86 -3.53
C LEU A 15 -7.33 9.01 -4.43
N ILE A 16 -6.09 9.48 -4.32
CA ILE A 16 -5.55 10.51 -5.21
C ILE A 16 -5.49 10.00 -6.66
N ALA A 17 -4.94 8.80 -6.85
CA ALA A 17 -4.80 8.20 -8.18
C ALA A 17 -6.16 7.95 -8.83
N VAL A 18 -7.13 7.45 -8.07
CA VAL A 18 -8.47 7.20 -8.61
C VAL A 18 -9.20 8.50 -8.92
N ARG A 19 -9.14 9.53 -8.06
CA ARG A 19 -9.77 10.83 -8.35
C ARG A 19 -9.20 11.51 -9.60
N ASP A 20 -7.90 11.36 -9.85
CA ASP A 20 -7.27 11.86 -11.08
C ASP A 20 -7.79 11.09 -12.32
N LEU A 21 -8.04 9.79 -12.20
CA LEU A 21 -8.64 8.98 -13.26
C LEU A 21 -10.13 9.31 -13.46
N GLU A 22 -10.91 9.50 -12.39
CA GLU A 22 -12.30 9.95 -12.45
C GLU A 22 -12.40 11.27 -13.23
N LYS A 23 -11.52 12.25 -12.94
CA LYS A 23 -11.44 13.52 -13.69
C LYS A 23 -11.12 13.35 -15.18
N ARG A 24 -10.47 12.24 -15.56
CA ARG A 24 -10.13 11.90 -16.95
C ARG A 24 -11.22 11.06 -17.63
N GLY A 25 -12.37 10.87 -16.99
CA GLY A 25 -13.49 10.09 -17.50
C GLY A 25 -13.33 8.58 -17.31
N TYR A 26 -12.67 8.14 -16.24
CA TYR A 26 -12.63 6.73 -15.88
C TYR A 26 -13.63 6.42 -14.77
N ASP A 27 -14.22 5.23 -14.82
CA ASP A 27 -15.16 4.73 -13.82
C ASP A 27 -14.69 3.39 -13.26
N TYR A 28 -15.17 3.05 -12.05
CA TYR A 28 -14.80 1.82 -11.38
C TYR A 28 -15.40 0.61 -12.08
N VAL A 29 -14.53 -0.36 -12.39
CA VAL A 29 -14.95 -1.73 -12.74
C VAL A 29 -15.11 -2.55 -11.47
N THR A 30 -14.25 -2.31 -10.47
CA THR A 30 -14.26 -3.00 -9.17
C THR A 30 -14.06 -1.99 -8.05
N GLN A 31 -14.64 -2.29 -6.89
CA GLN A 31 -14.39 -1.52 -5.66
C GLN A 31 -12.91 -1.63 -5.24
N ILE A 32 -12.43 -0.63 -4.49
CA ILE A 32 -11.09 -0.66 -3.92
C ILE A 32 -11.02 -1.82 -2.91
N LYS A 33 -10.16 -2.80 -3.18
CA LYS A 33 -9.90 -3.94 -2.29
C LYS A 33 -8.55 -3.80 -1.60
N THR A 34 -8.51 -4.26 -0.36
CA THR A 34 -7.27 -4.38 0.42
C THR A 34 -6.57 -5.68 0.04
N VAL A 35 -5.29 -5.57 -0.33
CA VAL A 35 -4.40 -6.67 -0.66
C VAL A 35 -3.35 -6.78 0.44
N TYR A 36 -3.52 -7.77 1.30
CA TYR A 36 -2.56 -8.09 2.36
C TYR A 36 -1.37 -8.83 1.74
N LYS A 37 -0.19 -8.24 1.81
CA LYS A 37 1.05 -8.97 1.52
C LYS A 37 1.58 -9.54 2.82
N SER A 38 2.16 -10.72 2.78
CA SER A 38 2.79 -11.35 3.95
C SER A 38 3.70 -10.34 4.65
N GLY A 39 3.35 -10.01 5.90
CA GLY A 39 4.14 -9.13 6.73
C GLY A 39 5.55 -9.69 6.92
N LYS A 40 6.56 -8.83 6.83
CA LYS A 40 7.92 -9.22 7.17
C LYS A 40 8.14 -8.86 8.63
N PHE A 41 8.32 -9.88 9.47
CA PHE A 41 8.87 -9.68 10.81
C PHE A 41 10.33 -9.26 10.65
N TYR A 42 10.70 -8.18 11.32
CA TYR A 42 12.11 -7.84 11.50
C TYR A 42 12.39 -7.77 12.99
N GLU A 43 13.41 -8.53 13.39
CA GLU A 43 14.03 -8.43 14.70
C GLU A 43 15.37 -7.74 14.50
N GLN A 44 15.51 -6.55 15.08
CA GLN A 44 16.80 -5.87 15.12
C GLN A 44 17.30 -5.87 16.55
N SER A 45 18.32 -6.69 16.80
CA SER A 45 19.07 -6.69 18.05
C SER A 45 20.36 -5.91 17.86
N GLY A 46 20.62 -4.94 18.74
CA GLY A 46 21.85 -4.15 18.73
C GLY A 46 22.37 -3.88 20.12
N ARG A 47 23.68 -3.66 20.22
CA ARG A 47 24.30 -3.04 21.41
C ARG A 47 24.35 -1.54 21.19
N SER A 48 23.83 -0.79 22.17
CA SER A 48 24.02 0.67 22.21
C SER A 48 25.52 1.01 22.17
N PHE A 49 25.87 2.15 21.58
CA PHE A 49 27.25 2.62 21.30
C PHE A 49 28.18 2.67 22.54
N GLN A 50 27.65 2.50 23.76
CA GLN A 50 28.40 2.45 25.03
C GLN A 50 28.34 1.08 25.73
N GLY A 51 27.86 0.02 25.08
CA GLY A 51 27.89 -1.37 25.59
C GLY A 51 27.02 -1.68 26.83
N LYS A 52 26.31 -0.69 27.38
CA LYS A 52 25.53 -0.84 28.63
C LYS A 52 24.10 -1.37 28.45
N HIS A 53 23.52 -1.25 27.26
CA HIS A 53 22.16 -1.73 27.00
C HIS A 53 22.06 -2.48 25.67
N GLU A 54 21.54 -3.70 25.74
CA GLU A 54 21.02 -4.45 24.60
C GLU A 54 19.58 -4.01 24.35
N PHE A 55 19.28 -3.60 23.12
CA PHE A 55 17.91 -3.32 22.71
C PHE A 55 17.47 -4.36 21.69
N ARG A 56 16.21 -4.82 21.83
CA ARG A 56 15.52 -5.64 20.84
C ARG A 56 14.33 -4.84 20.34
N THR A 57 14.37 -4.47 19.07
CA THR A 57 13.22 -3.86 18.39
C THR A 57 12.54 -4.94 17.57
N ILE A 58 11.33 -5.32 17.98
CA ILE A 58 10.46 -6.23 17.23
C ILE A 58 9.44 -5.35 16.52
N GLY A 59 9.48 -5.33 15.19
CA GLY A 59 8.53 -4.60 14.38
C GLY A 59 7.75 -5.52 13.44
N TYR A 60 6.47 -5.22 13.26
CA TYR A 60 5.61 -5.86 12.28
C TYR A 60 5.24 -4.85 11.20
N VAL A 61 5.75 -5.04 9.98
CA VAL A 61 5.31 -4.25 8.83
C VAL A 61 4.18 -4.99 8.15
N ASP A 62 2.95 -4.55 8.42
CA ASP A 62 1.80 -4.91 7.61
C ASP A 62 1.99 -4.26 6.23
N ASN A 63 2.37 -5.07 5.23
CA ASN A 63 2.48 -4.62 3.86
C ASN A 63 1.09 -4.65 3.23
N VAL A 64 0.22 -3.74 3.66
CA VAL A 64 -1.08 -3.54 3.02
C VAL A 64 -0.89 -2.79 1.71
N SER A 65 -1.57 -3.22 0.67
CA SER A 65 -1.69 -2.49 -0.59
C SER A 65 -3.17 -2.41 -0.97
N TYR A 66 -3.53 -1.45 -1.79
CA TYR A 66 -4.89 -1.26 -2.29
C TYR A 66 -4.90 -1.46 -3.79
N GLU A 67 -5.90 -2.15 -4.32
CA GLU A 67 -6.08 -2.40 -5.75
C GLU A 67 -7.51 -2.08 -6.17
N CYS A 68 -7.68 -1.48 -7.34
CA CYS A 68 -8.96 -1.46 -8.06
C CYS A 68 -8.72 -1.48 -9.57
N TRP A 69 -9.79 -1.75 -10.31
CA TRP A 69 -9.80 -1.67 -11.77
C TRP A 69 -10.70 -0.53 -12.20
N MET A 70 -10.23 0.28 -13.13
CA MET A 70 -11.01 1.35 -13.74
C MET A 70 -11.06 1.20 -15.25
N LYS A 71 -12.13 1.67 -15.87
CA LYS A 71 -12.33 1.66 -17.33
C LYS A 71 -12.59 3.08 -17.81
N LYS A 72 -12.10 3.43 -19.00
CA LYS A 72 -12.49 4.72 -19.59
C LYS A 72 -13.95 4.65 -20.05
N VAL A 73 -14.76 5.59 -19.60
CA VAL A 73 -16.14 5.78 -20.03
C VAL A 73 -16.09 7.03 -20.91
N ASN A 74 -16.26 6.84 -22.21
CA ASN A 74 -16.31 7.94 -23.17
C ASN A 74 -17.44 8.91 -22.83
#